data_AF-A0A5S9M782-F1
#
_entry.id   AF-A0A5S9M782-F1
#
_cell.length_a   1.000
_cell.length_b   1.000
_cell.length_c   1.000
_cell.angle_alpha   90.00
_cell.angle_beta   90.00
_cell.angle_gamma   90.00
#
_symmetry.space_group_name_H-M   'P 1'
#
loop_
_entity.id
_entity.type
_entity.pdbx_description
1 polymer ?
#
loop_
_entity_poly.entity_id
_entity_poly.type
_entity_poly.pdbx_seq_one_letter_code
_entity_poly.pdbx_strand_id
1 'polypeptide(L)'
;MGFNAYVAGYYGVPVILVCGDDQAAREAEKLMPGVKTVAVKETISRSAVKCLPPAKVNKQISQQVEAAMKQIDQMKPLTPPDQPLLKIEFANYGQAEWANLMPGTAIIEGTTTVTYQADNILEAYQAMLVMTELAARTTFC
;
A
#
# COMPACT_ATOMS: atom_id res chain seq x y z
N MET A 1 0.61 -0.79 -1.35
CA MET A 1 0.74 -2.11 -0.69
C MET A 1 0.60 -2.01 0.82
N GLY A 2 1.40 -1.18 1.50
CA GLY A 2 1.40 -1.12 2.97
C GLY A 2 0.06 -0.80 3.63
N PHE A 3 -0.76 0.07 3.03
CA PHE A 3 -2.08 0.39 3.55
C PHE A 3 -3.02 -0.82 3.63
N ASN A 4 -3.00 -1.70 2.62
CA ASN A 4 -3.76 -2.95 2.63
C ASN A 4 -3.22 -3.93 3.68
N ALA A 5 -1.89 -3.97 3.88
CA ALA A 5 -1.28 -4.80 4.91
C ALA A 5 -1.68 -4.36 6.32
N TYR A 6 -1.81 -3.05 6.57
CA TYR A 6 -2.33 -2.54 7.83
C TYR A 6 -3.79 -2.93 8.08
N VAL A 7 -4.64 -2.90 7.05
CA VAL A 7 -6.03 -3.38 7.17
C VAL A 7 -6.06 -4.87 7.48
N ALA A 8 -5.23 -5.69 6.83
CA ALA A 8 -5.10 -7.11 7.16
C ALA A 8 -4.63 -7.31 8.62
N GLY A 9 -3.64 -6.53 9.06
CA GLY A 9 -3.13 -6.59 10.42
C GLY A 9 -4.12 -6.16 11.50
N TYR A 10 -5.03 -5.24 11.19
CA TYR A 10 -6.15 -4.90 12.09
C TYR A 10 -7.03 -6.11 12.41
N TYR A 11 -7.24 -7.00 11.44
CA TYR A 11 -7.95 -8.26 11.65
C TYR A 11 -7.06 -9.40 12.17
N GLY A 12 -5.81 -9.13 12.52
CA GLY A 12 -4.84 -10.14 12.95
C GLY A 12 -4.42 -11.10 11.83
N VAL A 13 -4.61 -10.73 10.56
CA VAL A 13 -4.29 -11.57 9.40
C VAL A 13 -2.91 -11.18 8.84
N PRO A 14 -1.92 -12.09 8.81
CA PRO A 14 -0.64 -11.82 8.21
C PRO A 14 -0.71 -11.87 6.68
N VAL A 15 0.00 -10.94 6.02
CA VAL A 15 0.26 -11.04 4.57
C VAL A 15 1.41 -12.01 4.37
N ILE A 16 1.13 -13.15 3.73
CA ILE A 16 2.11 -14.25 3.63
C ILE A 16 2.93 -14.22 2.32
N LEU A 17 2.39 -13.61 1.28
CA LEU A 17 2.97 -13.55 -0.06
C LEU A 17 2.62 -12.24 -0.76
N VAL A 18 3.61 -11.61 -1.39
CA VAL A 18 3.43 -10.50 -2.31
C VAL A 18 4.04 -10.83 -3.67
N CYS A 19 3.24 -10.71 -4.73
CA CYS A 19 3.69 -10.90 -6.11
C CYS A 19 3.66 -9.56 -6.85
N GLY A 20 4.73 -9.22 -7.56
CA GLY A 20 4.85 -7.92 -8.23
C GLY A 20 6.11 -7.80 -9.08
N ASP A 21 6.60 -6.58 -9.25
CA ASP A 21 7.95 -6.35 -9.74
C ASP A 21 8.99 -6.48 -8.62
N ASP A 22 10.27 -6.33 -8.97
CA ASP A 22 11.36 -6.36 -8.01
C ASP A 22 11.30 -5.21 -7.00
N GLN A 23 10.74 -4.04 -7.36
CA GLN A 23 10.60 -2.93 -6.41
C GLN A 23 9.49 -3.20 -5.38
N ALA A 24 8.32 -3.68 -5.81
CA ALA A 24 7.25 -4.08 -4.88
C ALA A 24 7.69 -5.22 -3.95
N ALA A 25 8.47 -6.19 -4.45
CA ALA A 25 9.04 -7.25 -3.60
C ALA A 25 9.96 -6.67 -2.51
N ARG A 26 10.86 -5.75 -2.86
CA ARG A 26 11.75 -5.09 -1.89
C ARG A 26 10.99 -4.23 -0.88
N GLU A 27 9.96 -3.52 -1.30
CA GLU A 27 9.10 -2.74 -0.39
C GLU A 27 8.39 -3.68 0.60
N ALA A 28 7.91 -4.84 0.13
CA ALA A 28 7.19 -5.80 0.95
C ALA A 28 8.11 -6.38 2.04
N GLU A 29 9.32 -6.79 1.67
CA GLU A 29 10.30 -7.35 2.60
C GLU A 29 10.76 -6.34 3.65
N LYS A 30 10.91 -5.06 3.27
CA LYS A 30 11.24 -3.98 4.20
C LYS A 30 10.11 -3.70 5.19
N LEU A 31 8.87 -3.75 4.72
CA LEU A 31 7.70 -3.42 5.52
C LEU A 31 7.25 -4.57 6.42
N MET A 32 7.34 -5.82 5.93
CA MET A 32 6.82 -7.02 6.57
C MET A 32 7.92 -8.08 6.64
N PRO A 33 8.80 -8.05 7.66
CA PRO A 33 9.86 -9.04 7.80
C PRO A 33 9.33 -10.47 7.80
N GLY A 34 9.85 -11.31 6.90
CA GLY A 34 9.45 -12.71 6.76
C GLY A 34 8.38 -12.99 5.69
N VAL A 35 7.77 -11.96 5.09
CA VAL A 35 6.86 -12.12 3.94
C VAL A 35 7.58 -12.81 2.79
N LYS A 36 6.90 -13.73 2.09
CA LYS A 36 7.42 -14.28 0.84
C LYS A 36 7.15 -13.32 -0.30
N THR A 37 8.05 -13.27 -1.27
CA THR A 37 7.89 -12.42 -2.45
C THR A 37 8.18 -13.19 -3.73
N VAL A 38 7.50 -12.78 -4.81
CA VAL A 38 7.81 -13.23 -6.17
C VAL A 38 7.84 -12.03 -7.10
N ALA A 39 9.06 -11.65 -7.52
CA ALA A 39 9.27 -10.68 -8.58
C ALA A 39 9.05 -11.35 -9.94
N VAL A 40 7.85 -11.21 -10.51
CA VAL A 40 7.48 -11.82 -11.80
C VAL A 40 8.03 -11.04 -13.00
N LYS A 41 8.48 -9.82 -12.75
CA LYS A 41 9.06 -8.89 -13.70
C LYS A 41 10.13 -8.04 -13.03
N GLU A 42 11.15 -7.67 -13.78
CA GLU A 42 12.22 -6.77 -13.35
C GLU A 42 12.00 -5.39 -13.97
N THR A 43 11.96 -4.36 -13.14
CA THR A 43 11.71 -2.98 -13.56
C THR A 43 12.94 -2.38 -14.21
N ILE A 44 12.78 -1.89 -15.45
CA ILE A 44 13.82 -1.16 -16.21
C ILE A 44 13.53 0.34 -16.15
N SER A 45 12.27 0.73 -16.34
CA SER A 45 11.79 2.10 -16.22
C SER A 45 10.35 2.11 -15.72
N ARG A 46 9.78 3.31 -15.49
CA ARG A 46 8.36 3.45 -15.12
C ARG A 46 7.40 2.78 -16.11
N SER A 47 7.78 2.66 -17.38
CA SER A 47 6.96 2.11 -18.45
C SER A 47 7.54 0.87 -19.14
N ALA A 48 8.68 0.36 -18.68
CA ALA A 48 9.34 -0.80 -19.28
C ALA A 48 9.80 -1.80 -18.22
N VAL A 49 9.55 -3.08 -18.49
CA VAL A 49 9.85 -4.20 -17.60
C VAL A 49 10.35 -5.39 -18.39
N LYS A 50 11.19 -6.22 -17.76
CA LYS A 50 11.60 -7.53 -18.26
C LYS A 50 10.79 -8.61 -17.58
N CYS A 51 9.87 -9.22 -18.30
CA CYS A 51 8.95 -10.24 -17.76
C CYS A 51 9.55 -11.64 -17.79
N LEU A 52 9.18 -12.46 -16.80
CA LEU A 52 9.41 -13.89 -16.84
C LEU A 52 8.33 -14.60 -17.69
N PRO A 53 8.64 -15.75 -18.32
CA PRO A 53 7.64 -16.56 -19.00
C PRO A 53 6.53 -17.03 -18.04
N PRO A 54 5.25 -17.06 -18.45
CA PRO A 54 4.12 -17.42 -17.56
C PRO A 54 4.29 -18.76 -16.84
N ALA A 55 4.81 -19.78 -17.53
CA ALA A 55 5.07 -21.09 -16.92
C ALA A 55 6.08 -21.02 -15.75
N LYS A 56 7.08 -20.14 -15.86
CA LYS A 56 8.07 -19.92 -14.80
C LYS A 56 7.46 -19.15 -13.63
N VAL A 57 6.63 -18.14 -13.92
CA VAL A 57 5.89 -17.38 -12.91
C VAL A 57 5.00 -18.29 -12.07
N ASN A 58 4.16 -19.11 -12.71
CA ASN A 58 3.26 -20.03 -12.01
C ASN A 58 4.03 -20.98 -11.10
N LYS A 59 5.14 -21.55 -11.60
CA LYS A 59 6.00 -22.44 -10.80
C LYS A 59 6.57 -21.73 -9.57
N GLN A 60 7.07 -20.50 -9.73
CA GLN A 60 7.65 -19.73 -8.62
C GLN A 60 6.60 -19.32 -7.58
N ILE A 61 5.41 -18.89 -8.02
CA ILE A 61 4.30 -18.55 -7.13
C ILE A 61 3.90 -19.78 -6.32
N SER A 62 3.66 -20.93 -6.94
CA SER A 62 3.28 -22.15 -6.22
C SER A 62 4.33 -22.56 -5.18
N GLN A 63 5.61 -22.47 -5.52
CA GLN A 63 6.70 -22.77 -4.59
C GLN A 63 6.75 -21.81 -3.40
N GLN A 64 6.55 -20.51 -3.63
CA GLN A 64 6.56 -19.52 -2.55
C GLN A 64 5.31 -19.58 -1.69
N VAL A 65 4.14 -19.92 -2.25
CA VAL A 65 2.93 -20.21 -1.46
C VAL A 65 3.21 -21.38 -0.53
N GLU A 66 3.76 -22.50 -1.04
CA GLU A 66 4.07 -23.67 -0.20
C GLU A 66 5.08 -23.31 0.91
N ALA A 67 6.11 -22.54 0.59
CA ALA A 67 7.09 -22.07 1.56
C ALA A 67 6.49 -21.12 2.61
N ALA A 68 5.57 -20.25 2.20
CA ALA A 68 4.86 -19.34 3.09
C ALA A 68 3.97 -20.10 4.07
N MET A 69 3.20 -21.07 3.57
CA MET A 69 2.31 -21.91 4.38
C MET A 69 3.07 -22.72 5.43
N LYS A 70 4.27 -23.23 5.10
CA LYS A 70 5.12 -23.97 6.08
C LYS A 70 5.61 -23.10 7.24
N GLN A 71 5.60 -21.78 7.08
CA GLN A 71 6.09 -20.82 8.08
C GLN A 71 4.97 -19.89 8.58
N ILE A 72 3.70 -20.21 8.30
CA ILE A 72 2.57 -19.32 8.57
C ILE A 72 2.46 -18.94 10.05
N ASP A 73 2.74 -19.89 10.96
CA ASP A 73 2.71 -19.66 12.41
C ASP A 73 3.79 -18.69 12.91
N GLN A 74 4.83 -18.45 12.10
CA GLN A 74 5.92 -17.52 12.40
C GLN A 74 5.68 -16.13 11.79
N MET A 75 4.72 -16.00 10.88
CA MET A 75 4.41 -14.75 10.21
C MET A 75 3.54 -13.86 11.09
N LYS A 76 3.98 -12.62 11.28
CA LYS A 76 3.28 -11.65 12.12
C LYS A 76 2.44 -10.70 11.26
N PRO A 77 1.19 -10.39 11.67
CA PRO A 77 0.42 -9.34 11.03
C PRO A 77 1.09 -7.97 11.20
N LEU A 78 0.89 -7.09 10.23
CA LEU A 78 1.34 -5.70 10.31
C LEU A 78 0.30 -4.88 11.09
N THR A 79 0.41 -4.88 12.41
CA THR A 79 -0.55 -4.19 13.28
C THR A 79 -0.51 -2.67 13.08
N PRO A 80 -1.63 -2.02 12.74
CA PRO A 80 -1.68 -0.57 12.63
C PRO A 80 -1.66 0.12 14.01
N PRO A 81 -1.30 1.40 14.07
CA PRO A 81 -1.55 2.23 15.26
C PRO A 81 -3.04 2.30 15.60
N ASP A 82 -3.38 2.44 16.87
CA ASP A 82 -4.76 2.52 17.34
C ASP A 82 -5.49 3.73 16.73
N GLN A 83 -4.88 4.92 16.76
CA GLN A 83 -5.41 6.16 16.19
C GLN A 83 -4.44 6.72 15.13
N PRO A 84 -4.46 6.20 13.90
CA PRO A 84 -3.48 6.55 12.89
C PRO A 84 -3.72 7.96 12.33
N LEU A 85 -2.64 8.74 12.25
CA LEU A 85 -2.63 10.00 11.51
C LEU A 85 -2.34 9.71 10.04
N LEU A 86 -3.36 9.77 9.19
CA LEU A 86 -3.23 9.66 7.74
C LEU A 86 -2.64 10.95 7.17
N LYS A 87 -1.64 10.81 6.31
CA LYS A 87 -1.08 11.90 5.50
C LYS A 87 -1.05 11.48 4.04
N ILE A 88 -1.57 12.33 3.16
CA ILE A 88 -1.53 12.12 1.71
C ILE A 88 -0.90 13.34 1.06
N GLU A 89 0.23 13.14 0.39
CA GLU A 89 0.86 14.15 -0.44
C GLU A 89 0.33 14.04 -1.87
N PHE A 90 -0.26 15.14 -2.36
CA PHE A 90 -0.82 15.22 -3.70
C PHE A 90 0.17 15.85 -4.69
N ALA A 91 -0.04 15.61 -5.99
CA ALA A 91 0.87 16.05 -7.04
C ALA A 91 0.84 17.57 -7.25
N ASN A 92 -0.29 18.22 -6.95
CA ASN A 92 -0.44 19.66 -7.04
C ASN A 92 -1.37 20.18 -5.94
N TYR A 93 -1.39 21.50 -5.77
CA TYR A 93 -2.14 22.14 -4.69
C TYR A 93 -3.66 22.03 -4.89
N GLY A 94 -4.16 22.07 -6.13
CA GLY A 94 -5.59 21.91 -6.40
C GLY A 94 -6.14 20.56 -5.92
N GLN A 95 -5.38 19.48 -6.09
CA GLN A 95 -5.72 18.16 -5.55
C GLN A 95 -5.79 18.16 -4.02
N ALA A 96 -4.86 18.85 -3.36
CA ALA A 96 -4.87 19.00 -1.91
C ALA A 96 -6.09 19.81 -1.44
N GLU A 97 -6.47 20.88 -2.15
CA GLU A 97 -7.67 21.68 -1.85
C GLU A 97 -8.96 20.85 -1.96
N TRP A 98 -9.09 20.03 -3.00
CA TRP A 98 -10.23 19.13 -3.17
C TRP A 98 -10.32 18.09 -2.04
N ALA A 99 -9.19 17.45 -1.70
CA ALA A 99 -9.15 16.50 -0.60
C ALA A 99 -9.47 17.17 0.76
N ASN A 100 -9.07 18.43 0.94
CA ASN A 100 -9.33 19.21 2.15
C ASN A 100 -10.80 19.64 2.32
N LEU A 101 -11.67 19.38 1.34
CA LEU A 101 -13.12 19.57 1.50
C LEU A 101 -13.76 18.51 2.40
N MET A 102 -13.10 17.37 2.60
CA MET A 102 -13.58 16.34 3.52
C MET A 102 -13.48 16.85 4.97
N PRO A 103 -14.56 16.83 5.78
CA PRO A 103 -14.51 17.26 7.16
C PRO A 103 -13.43 16.52 7.98
N GLY A 104 -12.76 17.24 8.89
CA GLY A 104 -11.70 16.69 9.73
C GLY A 104 -10.32 16.64 9.07
N THR A 105 -10.19 17.14 7.83
CA THR A 105 -8.90 17.27 7.16
C THR A 105 -8.25 18.63 7.39
N ALA A 106 -6.93 18.67 7.26
CA ALA A 106 -6.15 19.91 7.24
C ALA A 106 -4.96 19.78 6.28
N ILE A 107 -4.74 20.80 5.45
CA ILE A 107 -3.52 20.96 4.64
C ILE A 107 -2.37 21.41 5.55
N ILE A 108 -1.20 20.77 5.40
CA ILE A 108 0.03 21.25 6.01
C ILE A 108 0.50 22.48 5.24
N GLU A 109 0.58 23.62 5.93
CA GLU A 109 0.95 24.91 5.35
C GLU A 109 2.25 24.83 4.52
N GLY A 110 2.22 25.42 3.33
CA GLY A 110 3.36 25.42 2.41
C GLY A 110 3.61 24.11 1.67
N THR A 111 2.71 23.12 1.76
CA THR A 111 2.84 21.82 1.09
C THR A 111 1.56 21.43 0.34
N THR A 112 1.63 20.33 -0.42
CA THR A 112 0.45 19.66 -1.02
C THR A 112 -0.01 18.46 -0.19
N THR A 113 0.34 18.42 1.11
CA THR A 113 -0.01 17.31 2.00
C THR A 113 -1.26 17.60 2.81
N VAL A 114 -2.24 16.71 2.74
CA VAL A 114 -3.46 16.74 3.56
C VAL A 114 -3.37 15.69 4.66
N THR A 115 -3.78 16.07 5.86
CA THR A 115 -3.76 15.21 7.05
C THR A 115 -5.18 14.91 7.52
N TYR A 116 -5.36 13.73 8.12
CA TYR A 116 -6.62 13.30 8.71
C TYR A 116 -6.34 12.39 9.92
N GLN A 117 -6.83 12.77 11.09
CA GLN A 117 -6.72 11.96 12.30
C GLN A 117 -7.88 10.97 12.35
N ALA A 118 -7.57 9.68 12.21
CA ALA A 118 -8.58 8.62 12.27
C ALA A 118 -8.61 7.94 13.64
N ASP A 119 -9.77 7.37 13.98
CA ASP A 119 -10.02 6.56 15.16
C ASP A 119 -9.46 5.15 15.03
N ASN A 120 -9.27 4.65 13.80
CA ASN A 120 -8.65 3.37 13.48
C ASN A 120 -8.26 3.29 11.99
N ILE A 121 -7.56 2.21 11.60
CA ILE A 121 -7.12 2.04 10.20
C ILE A 121 -8.27 1.90 9.20
N LEU A 122 -9.45 1.40 9.61
CA LEU A 122 -10.58 1.23 8.68
C LEU A 122 -11.14 2.59 8.29
N GLU A 123 -11.29 3.49 9.26
CA GLU A 123 -11.66 4.87 9.00
C GLU A 123 -10.58 5.59 8.18
N ALA A 124 -9.29 5.41 8.51
CA ALA A 124 -8.20 5.94 7.68
C ALA A 124 -8.26 5.43 6.23
N TYR A 125 -8.63 4.16 6.02
CA TYR A 125 -8.80 3.59 4.68
C TYR A 125 -9.95 4.25 3.92
N GLN A 126 -11.09 4.45 4.57
CA GLN A 126 -12.24 5.15 3.98
C GLN A 126 -11.92 6.61 3.69
N ALA A 127 -11.26 7.30 4.61
CA ALA A 127 -10.78 8.67 4.45
C ALA A 127 -9.83 8.79 3.25
N MET A 128 -8.90 7.84 3.07
CA MET A 128 -8.03 7.80 1.88
C MET A 128 -8.85 7.69 0.59
N LEU A 129 -9.83 6.77 0.53
CA LEU A 129 -10.68 6.61 -0.66
C LEU A 129 -11.40 7.92 -1.01
N VAL A 130 -12.05 8.56 -0.02
CA VAL A 130 -12.79 9.81 -0.22
C VAL A 130 -11.85 10.94 -0.66
N MET A 131 -10.72 11.14 0.02
CA MET A 131 -9.75 12.18 -0.35
C MET A 131 -9.21 11.98 -1.77
N THR A 132 -8.90 10.74 -2.17
CA THR A 132 -8.41 10.45 -3.53
C THR A 132 -9.50 10.65 -4.60
N GLU A 133 -10.75 10.31 -4.30
CA GLU A 133 -11.89 10.54 -5.22
C GLU A 133 -12.17 12.03 -5.40
N LEU A 134 -12.11 12.83 -4.32
CA LEU A 134 -12.23 14.28 -4.40
C LEU A 134 -11.08 14.89 -5.22
N ALA A 135 -9.84 14.50 -4.93
CA ALA A 135 -8.66 14.98 -5.65
C ALA A 135 -8.71 14.65 -7.15
N ALA A 136 -9.31 13.52 -7.54
CA ALA A 136 -9.49 13.13 -8.94
C ALA A 136 -10.42 14.07 -9.73
N ARG A 137 -11.21 14.93 -9.04
CA ARG A 137 -12.07 15.95 -9.67
C ARG A 137 -11.33 17.24 -10.03
N THR A 138 -10.07 17.38 -9.62
CA THR A 138 -9.25 18.57 -9.90
C THR A 138 -9.08 18.76 -11.40
N THR A 139 -9.43 19.94 -11.90
CA THR A 139 -9.16 20.35 -13.28
C THR A 139 -7.81 21.07 -13.35
N PHE A 140 -7.16 21.03 -14.52
CA PHE A 140 -5.82 21.61 -14.75
C PHE A 140 -4.72 21.01 -13.85
N CYS A 141 -4.57 19.70 -13.92
CA CYS A 141 -3.54 18.93 -13.22
C CYS A 141 -2.31 18.62 -14.07
#